data_AF-A0A9W9YED2-F1
#
_entry.id   AF-A0A9W9YED2-F1
#
_cell.length_a   1.000
_cell.length_b   1.000
_cell.length_c   1.000
_cell.angle_alpha   90.00
_cell.angle_beta   90.00
_cell.angle_gamma   90.00
#
_symmetry.space_group_name_H-M   'P 1'
#
loop_
_entity.id
_entity.type
_entity.pdbx_description
1 polymer ?
#
loop_
_entity_poly.entity_id
_entity_poly.type
_entity_poly.pdbx_seq_one_letter_code
_entity_poly.pdbx_strand_id
1 'polypeptide(L)'
;MSSSIVCALLVLSVTINLSTGVYFFIAPLVTFSLSKSDNQLAKRLVKFYKEKPRLLRKLFRDHIFSILLFSCGLYCTSLKDTFNKPLRNTPSTFVVFFSVYLGNYVYKFWQDFLLRRELPLYKINLLHHFVTATTYAVLIVYKQNSISGVIGLLFEGSVLAFDLNSLLRVLGVSKNGWLFFCTSSLRFIVTILLRAICPVALLVITLSSHSPLSLEYVPLGFFFMNIVFFSMINGWHIKVSFESLQKRLLARRLSYYDYSRPRANSESNSNSMELNNRTLNRTALPVIIPTDANFRLSSPVSNVNMNSDEVSNIAVSRYERTLPQINIIINDTPVSEDEPINQV
;
A
#
# COMPACT_ATOMS: atom_id res chain seq x y z
N MET A 1 -10.84 8.73 -38.68
CA MET A 1 -11.03 8.88 -37.21
C MET A 1 -11.85 7.75 -36.60
N SER A 2 -12.95 7.29 -37.21
CA SER A 2 -13.85 6.27 -36.61
C SER A 2 -13.21 4.89 -36.39
N SER A 3 -12.44 4.35 -37.35
CA SER A 3 -11.82 3.02 -37.23
C SER A 3 -10.90 2.88 -36.00
N SER A 4 -10.18 3.94 -35.65
CA SER A 4 -9.29 3.94 -34.48
C SER A 4 -10.04 3.95 -33.15
N ILE A 5 -11.22 4.58 -33.09
CA ILE A 5 -12.05 4.63 -31.88
C ILE A 5 -12.74 3.29 -31.69
N VAL A 6 -13.25 2.69 -32.77
CA VAL A 6 -13.85 1.34 -32.73
C VAL A 6 -12.83 0.32 -32.23
N CYS A 7 -11.58 0.37 -32.71
CA CYS A 7 -10.51 -0.49 -32.22
C CYS A 7 -10.23 -0.28 -30.72
N ALA A 8 -10.15 0.98 -30.27
CA ALA A 8 -9.95 1.30 -28.85
C ALA A 8 -11.08 0.75 -27.95
N LEU A 9 -12.34 0.90 -28.38
CA LEU A 9 -13.51 0.36 -27.67
C LEU A 9 -13.50 -1.17 -27.62
N LEU A 10 -13.11 -1.82 -28.71
CA LEU A 10 -12.97 -3.28 -28.75
C LEU A 10 -11.88 -3.76 -27.78
N VAL A 11 -10.70 -3.12 -27.80
CA VAL A 11 -9.60 -3.43 -26.87
C VAL A 11 -10.03 -3.23 -25.42
N LEU A 12 -10.76 -2.15 -25.14
CA LEU A 12 -11.31 -1.87 -23.82
C LEU A 12 -12.27 -2.98 -23.37
N SER A 13 -13.21 -3.38 -24.23
CA SER A 13 -14.16 -4.47 -23.95
C SER A 13 -13.44 -5.80 -23.70
N VAL A 14 -12.49 -6.16 -24.57
CA VAL A 14 -11.67 -7.37 -24.40
C VAL A 14 -10.90 -7.33 -23.08
N THR A 15 -10.34 -6.17 -22.71
CA THR A 15 -9.59 -6.03 -21.47
C THR A 15 -10.46 -6.19 -20.22
N ILE A 16 -11.69 -5.69 -20.23
CA ILE A 16 -12.65 -5.87 -19.14
C ILE A 16 -13.05 -7.35 -19.00
N ASN A 17 -13.33 -8.01 -20.12
CA ASN A 17 -13.65 -9.44 -20.13
C ASN A 17 -12.48 -10.30 -19.65
N LEU A 18 -11.26 -10.00 -20.12
CA LEU A 18 -10.03 -10.65 -19.67
C LEU A 18 -9.79 -10.40 -18.17
N SER A 19 -10.01 -9.17 -17.69
CA SER A 19 -9.93 -8.84 -16.25
C SER A 19 -10.89 -9.69 -15.42
N THR A 20 -12.11 -9.89 -15.93
CA THR A 20 -13.12 -10.73 -15.29
C THR A 20 -12.66 -12.19 -15.23
N GLY A 21 -12.20 -12.74 -16.36
CA GLY A 21 -11.66 -14.10 -16.42
C GLY A 21 -10.49 -14.29 -15.45
N VAL A 22 -9.51 -13.38 -15.47
CA VAL A 22 -8.36 -13.41 -14.56
C VAL A 22 -8.81 -13.37 -13.09
N TYR A 23 -9.77 -12.51 -12.74
CA TYR A 23 -10.28 -12.40 -11.38
C TYR A 23 -10.92 -13.70 -10.87
N PHE A 24 -11.67 -14.41 -11.72
CA PHE A 24 -12.37 -15.63 -11.31
C PHE A 24 -11.51 -16.89 -11.39
N PHE A 25 -10.64 -17.03 -12.39
CA PHE A 25 -9.95 -18.30 -12.66
C PHE A 25 -8.53 -18.39 -12.08
N ILE A 26 -7.79 -17.29 -11.98
CA ILE A 26 -6.37 -17.35 -11.59
C ILE A 26 -6.18 -17.68 -10.11
N ALA A 27 -6.90 -17.03 -9.20
CA ALA A 27 -6.70 -17.29 -7.77
C ALA A 27 -7.00 -18.76 -7.39
N PRO A 28 -8.11 -19.38 -7.84
CA PRO A 28 -8.33 -20.80 -7.63
C PRO A 28 -7.19 -21.67 -8.20
N LEU A 29 -6.74 -21.39 -9.42
CA LEU A 29 -5.68 -22.16 -10.06
C LEU A 29 -4.36 -22.09 -9.27
N VAL A 30 -3.95 -20.89 -8.85
CA VAL A 30 -2.73 -20.68 -8.06
C VAL A 30 -2.86 -21.34 -6.68
N THR A 31 -4.01 -21.19 -6.01
CA THR A 31 -4.22 -21.81 -4.69
C THR A 31 -4.29 -23.33 -4.76
N PHE A 32 -4.84 -23.91 -5.82
CA PHE A 32 -4.82 -25.35 -6.06
C PHE A 32 -3.39 -25.86 -6.22
N SER A 33 -2.59 -25.22 -7.05
CA SER A 33 -1.16 -25.57 -7.21
C SER A 33 -0.39 -25.44 -5.90
N LEU A 34 -0.63 -24.38 -5.14
CA LEU A 34 0.04 -24.15 -3.85
C LEU A 34 -0.45 -25.06 -2.73
N SER A 35 -1.66 -25.62 -2.82
CA SER A 35 -2.16 -26.57 -1.82
C SER A 35 -1.36 -27.86 -1.76
N LYS A 36 -0.63 -28.18 -2.85
CA LYS A 36 0.29 -29.33 -2.93
C LYS A 36 1.69 -29.01 -2.37
N SER A 37 1.95 -27.77 -1.98
CA SER A 37 3.26 -27.34 -1.48
C SER A 37 3.33 -27.43 0.04
N ASP A 38 4.44 -27.96 0.56
CA ASP A 38 4.71 -27.99 2.00
C ASP A 38 5.21 -26.66 2.58
N ASN A 39 5.45 -25.66 1.72
CA ASN A 39 5.92 -24.36 2.13
C ASN A 39 4.91 -23.70 3.10
N GLN A 40 5.41 -23.24 4.25
CA GLN A 40 4.61 -22.55 5.26
C GLN A 40 3.91 -21.31 4.70
N LEU A 41 4.54 -20.58 3.78
CA LEU A 41 3.91 -19.43 3.11
C LEU A 41 2.77 -19.85 2.18
N ALA A 42 2.91 -20.98 1.48
CA ALA A 42 1.86 -21.53 0.63
C ALA A 42 0.65 -21.95 1.47
N LYS A 43 0.88 -22.64 2.60
CA LYS A 43 -0.18 -23.00 3.57
C LYS A 43 -0.91 -21.77 4.11
N ARG A 44 -0.18 -20.70 4.46
CA ARG A 44 -0.78 -19.43 4.91
C ARG A 44 -1.58 -18.73 3.82
N LEU A 45 -1.10 -18.76 2.57
CA LEU A 45 -1.82 -18.18 1.43
C LEU A 45 -3.12 -18.94 1.14
N VAL A 46 -3.09 -20.28 1.17
CA VAL A 46 -4.28 -21.12 1.01
C VAL A 46 -5.29 -20.85 2.13
N LYS A 47 -4.83 -20.71 3.38
CA LYS A 47 -5.70 -20.32 4.50
C LYS A 47 -6.34 -18.93 4.26
N PHE A 48 -5.54 -17.96 3.84
CA PHE A 48 -6.04 -16.62 3.53
C PHE A 48 -7.07 -16.62 2.39
N TYR A 49 -6.88 -17.46 1.37
CA TYR A 49 -7.87 -17.63 0.31
C TYR A 49 -9.22 -18.13 0.83
N LYS A 50 -9.21 -19.07 1.78
CA LYS A 50 -10.45 -19.58 2.41
C LYS A 50 -11.16 -18.50 3.23
N GLU A 51 -10.40 -17.67 3.95
CA GLU A 51 -10.95 -16.61 4.81
C GLU A 51 -11.45 -15.39 4.01
N LYS A 52 -10.67 -14.92 3.03
CA LYS A 52 -10.94 -13.69 2.26
C LYS A 52 -10.68 -13.90 0.75
N PRO A 53 -11.48 -14.74 0.08
CA PRO A 53 -11.24 -15.13 -1.31
C PRO A 53 -11.31 -13.94 -2.29
N ARG A 54 -12.12 -12.92 -1.98
CA ARG A 54 -12.31 -11.74 -2.83
C ARG A 54 -11.08 -10.83 -2.86
N LEU A 55 -10.41 -10.65 -1.73
CA LEU A 55 -9.18 -9.86 -1.61
C LEU A 55 -8.02 -10.54 -2.32
N LEU A 56 -7.88 -11.86 -2.19
CA LEU A 56 -6.81 -12.57 -2.88
C LEU A 56 -7.02 -12.59 -4.40
N ARG A 57 -8.27 -12.78 -4.87
CA ARG A 57 -8.64 -12.62 -6.29
C ARG A 57 -8.29 -11.25 -6.82
N LYS A 58 -8.61 -10.20 -6.06
CA LYS A 58 -8.22 -8.83 -6.38
C LYS A 58 -6.71 -8.69 -6.55
N LEU A 59 -5.95 -9.15 -5.56
CA LEU A 59 -4.50 -9.01 -5.54
C LEU A 59 -3.80 -9.71 -6.72
N PHE A 60 -4.21 -10.93 -7.07
CA PHE A 60 -3.62 -11.64 -8.21
C PHE A 60 -3.91 -10.96 -9.54
N ARG A 61 -5.17 -10.55 -9.74
CA ARG A 61 -5.57 -9.83 -10.93
C ARG A 61 -4.81 -8.51 -11.06
N ASP A 62 -4.71 -7.74 -9.97
CA ASP A 62 -4.00 -6.47 -9.96
C ASP A 62 -2.50 -6.66 -10.25
N HIS A 63 -1.87 -7.71 -9.74
CA HIS A 63 -0.48 -8.05 -10.06
C HIS A 63 -0.26 -8.36 -11.55
N ILE A 64 -1.10 -9.24 -12.12
CA ILE A 64 -0.95 -9.64 -13.54
C ILE A 64 -1.05 -8.42 -14.45
N PHE A 65 -2.08 -7.59 -14.24
CA PHE A 65 -2.26 -6.38 -15.04
C PHE A 65 -1.17 -5.34 -14.77
N SER A 66 -0.71 -5.19 -13.53
CA SER A 66 0.38 -4.26 -13.21
C SER A 66 1.69 -4.66 -13.90
N ILE A 67 2.03 -5.96 -13.96
CA ILE A 67 3.21 -6.45 -14.70
C ILE A 67 3.07 -6.18 -16.20
N LEU A 68 1.90 -6.52 -16.77
CA LEU A 68 1.63 -6.31 -18.19
C LEU A 68 1.76 -4.82 -18.57
N LEU A 69 1.08 -3.94 -17.83
CA LEU A 69 1.03 -2.52 -18.10
C LEU A 69 2.38 -1.83 -17.86
N PHE A 70 3.11 -2.23 -16.81
CA PHE A 70 4.46 -1.76 -16.59
C PHE A 70 5.40 -2.16 -17.73
N SER A 71 5.29 -3.40 -18.23
CA SER A 71 6.06 -3.88 -19.38
C SER A 71 5.73 -3.09 -20.65
N CYS A 72 4.44 -2.78 -20.87
CA CYS A 72 4.02 -1.89 -21.95
C CYS A 72 4.61 -0.48 -21.80
N GLY A 73 4.67 0.06 -20.58
CA GLY A 73 5.29 1.36 -20.29
C GLY A 73 6.79 1.38 -20.61
N LEU A 74 7.52 0.33 -20.21
CA LEU A 74 8.94 0.18 -20.56
C LEU A 74 9.15 0.07 -22.07
N TYR A 75 8.31 -0.71 -22.76
CA TYR A 75 8.34 -0.83 -24.21
C TYR A 75 8.05 0.50 -24.90
N CYS A 76 7.06 1.26 -24.45
CA CYS A 76 6.79 2.59 -25.01
C CYS A 76 7.99 3.52 -24.78
N THR A 77 8.59 3.50 -23.58
CA THR A 77 9.74 4.35 -23.25
C THR A 77 10.96 4.04 -24.12
N SER A 78 11.14 2.81 -24.59
CA SER A 78 12.25 2.44 -25.47
C SER A 78 12.05 2.84 -26.94
N LEU A 79 10.83 3.20 -27.34
CA LEU A 79 10.54 3.63 -28.71
C LEU A 79 10.91 5.10 -28.93
N LYS A 80 11.60 5.37 -30.06
CA LYS A 80 11.98 6.73 -30.48
C LYS A 80 10.78 7.67 -30.61
N ASP A 81 9.63 7.14 -31.01
CA ASP A 81 8.40 7.90 -31.20
C ASP A 81 7.91 8.60 -29.93
N THR A 82 8.26 8.07 -28.76
CA THR A 82 7.95 8.68 -27.46
C THR A 82 8.58 10.06 -27.31
N PHE A 83 9.78 10.27 -27.84
CA PHE A 83 10.54 11.51 -27.66
C PHE A 83 10.48 12.43 -28.89
N ASN A 84 10.22 11.88 -30.08
CA ASN A 84 10.13 12.66 -31.30
C ASN A 84 8.89 13.55 -31.36
N LYS A 85 7.73 13.04 -30.91
CA LYS A 85 6.45 13.79 -30.89
C LYS A 85 5.64 13.45 -29.61
N PRO A 86 6.13 13.79 -28.41
CA PRO A 86 5.53 13.38 -27.13
C PRO A 86 4.14 13.97 -26.87
N LEU A 87 3.79 15.07 -27.54
CA LEU A 87 2.55 15.82 -27.29
C LEU A 87 1.51 15.67 -28.41
N ARG A 88 1.91 15.29 -29.62
CA ARG A 88 1.02 15.26 -30.81
C ARG A 88 1.14 13.94 -31.56
N ASN A 89 0.06 13.52 -32.20
CA ASN A 89 0.02 12.35 -33.09
C ASN A 89 0.49 11.06 -32.40
N THR A 90 -0.14 10.72 -31.28
CA THR A 90 0.14 9.50 -30.54
C THR A 90 0.04 8.28 -31.46
N PRO A 91 1.07 7.41 -31.52
CA PRO A 91 1.07 6.23 -32.37
C PRO A 91 -0.10 5.28 -32.05
N SER A 92 -0.65 4.60 -33.05
CA SER A 92 -1.76 3.67 -32.86
C SER A 92 -1.45 2.56 -31.85
N THR A 93 -0.20 2.09 -31.79
CA THR A 93 0.26 1.10 -30.81
C THR A 93 0.12 1.61 -29.37
N PHE A 94 0.39 2.89 -29.13
CA PHE A 94 0.29 3.51 -27.81
C PHE A 94 -1.19 3.64 -27.43
N VAL A 95 -2.03 4.02 -28.38
CA VAL A 95 -3.49 4.06 -28.19
C VAL A 95 -4.04 2.69 -27.77
N VAL A 96 -3.53 1.59 -28.34
CA VAL A 96 -3.89 0.23 -27.91
C VAL A 96 -3.51 0.00 -26.44
N PHE A 97 -2.26 0.28 -26.05
CA PHE A 97 -1.83 0.11 -24.65
C PHE A 97 -2.61 1.01 -23.68
N PHE A 98 -2.90 2.24 -24.08
CA PHE A 98 -3.73 3.16 -23.30
C PHE A 98 -5.18 2.65 -23.18
N SER A 99 -5.70 1.98 -24.21
CA SER A 99 -7.03 1.37 -24.17
C SER A 99 -7.08 0.16 -23.22
N VAL A 100 -6.02 -0.65 -23.20
CA VAL A 100 -5.85 -1.72 -22.19
C VAL A 100 -5.79 -1.11 -20.79
N TYR A 101 -5.02 -0.03 -20.61
CA TYR A 101 -4.93 0.66 -19.33
C TYR A 101 -6.28 1.22 -18.86
N LEU A 102 -7.02 1.87 -19.76
CA LEU A 102 -8.36 2.39 -19.49
C LEU A 102 -9.32 1.25 -19.10
N GLY A 103 -9.35 0.16 -19.87
CA GLY A 103 -10.19 -1.01 -19.55
C GLY A 103 -9.87 -1.61 -18.17
N ASN A 104 -8.58 -1.71 -17.83
CA ASN A 104 -8.14 -2.15 -16.50
C ASN A 104 -8.68 -1.24 -15.39
N TYR A 105 -8.62 0.09 -15.56
CA TYR A 105 -9.09 1.07 -14.58
C TYR A 105 -10.62 1.14 -14.47
N VAL A 106 -11.33 1.00 -15.58
CA VAL A 106 -12.80 0.87 -15.57
C VAL A 106 -13.21 -0.36 -14.76
N TYR A 107 -12.54 -1.50 -14.96
CA TYR A 107 -12.79 -2.68 -14.13
C TYR A 107 -12.42 -2.44 -12.65
N LYS A 108 -11.24 -1.84 -12.36
CA LYS A 108 -10.82 -1.52 -10.97
C LYS A 108 -11.87 -0.65 -10.26
N PHE A 109 -12.46 0.31 -10.97
CA PHE A 109 -13.52 1.17 -10.43
C PHE A 109 -14.73 0.35 -9.95
N TRP A 110 -15.26 -0.54 -10.81
CA TRP A 110 -16.40 -1.40 -10.45
C TRP A 110 -16.03 -2.42 -9.37
N GLN A 111 -14.83 -2.99 -9.44
CA GLN A 111 -14.31 -3.91 -8.45
C GLN A 111 -14.21 -3.26 -7.06
N ASP A 112 -13.67 -2.05 -6.95
CA ASP A 112 -13.56 -1.33 -5.69
C ASP A 112 -14.92 -0.88 -5.16
N PHE A 113 -15.85 -0.53 -6.06
CA PHE A 113 -17.23 -0.23 -5.69
C PHE A 113 -17.96 -1.43 -5.08
N LEU A 114 -17.75 -2.62 -5.64
CA LEU A 114 -18.30 -3.89 -5.11
C LEU A 114 -17.63 -4.29 -3.79
N LEU A 115 -16.34 -4.02 -3.63
CA LEU A 115 -15.55 -4.34 -2.44
C LEU A 115 -15.50 -3.20 -1.41
N ARG A 116 -16.39 -2.20 -1.51
CA ARG A 116 -16.36 -0.99 -0.66
C ARG A 116 -16.33 -1.22 0.84
N ARG A 117 -16.90 -2.34 1.32
CA ARG A 117 -16.92 -2.71 2.75
C ARG A 117 -15.62 -3.33 3.23
N GLU A 118 -14.80 -3.86 2.32
CA GLU A 118 -13.55 -4.57 2.61
C GLU A 118 -12.31 -3.67 2.46
N LEU A 119 -12.46 -2.48 1.86
CA LEU A 119 -11.35 -1.58 1.51
C LEU A 119 -11.32 -0.34 2.43
N PRO A 120 -10.25 -0.14 3.23
CA PRO A 120 -10.18 0.93 4.23
C PRO A 120 -10.08 2.35 3.62
N LEU A 121 -9.64 2.49 2.36
CA LEU A 121 -9.44 3.78 1.69
C LEU A 121 -10.24 3.88 0.37
N TYR A 122 -11.44 3.27 0.34
CA TYR A 122 -12.20 3.12 -0.91
C TYR A 122 -12.45 4.45 -1.65
N LYS A 123 -12.78 5.54 -0.93
CA LYS A 123 -13.12 6.84 -1.54
C LYS A 123 -11.95 7.43 -2.34
N ILE A 124 -10.75 7.38 -1.75
CA ILE A 124 -9.53 7.93 -2.37
C ILE A 124 -9.15 7.09 -3.59
N ASN A 125 -9.21 5.76 -3.46
CA ASN A 125 -8.94 4.85 -4.57
C ASN A 125 -9.93 5.04 -5.72
N LEU A 126 -11.23 5.18 -5.41
CA LEU A 126 -12.26 5.39 -6.40
C LEU A 126 -12.06 6.71 -7.17
N LEU A 127 -11.73 7.79 -6.45
CA LEU A 127 -11.39 9.09 -7.06
C LEU A 127 -10.17 8.96 -7.96
N HIS A 128 -9.10 8.31 -7.49
CA HIS A 128 -7.91 8.06 -8.29
C HIS A 128 -8.23 7.25 -9.55
N HIS A 129 -9.04 6.20 -9.44
CA HIS A 129 -9.43 5.37 -10.59
C HIS A 129 -10.27 6.15 -11.60
N PHE A 130 -11.21 6.96 -11.12
CA PHE A 130 -12.04 7.83 -11.96
C PHE A 130 -11.19 8.86 -12.72
N VAL A 131 -10.35 9.62 -12.02
CA VAL A 131 -9.48 10.62 -12.64
C VAL A 131 -8.56 9.95 -13.67
N THR A 132 -7.94 8.82 -13.32
CA THR A 132 -7.08 8.08 -14.25
C THR A 132 -7.84 7.61 -15.50
N ALA A 133 -9.05 7.07 -15.33
CA ALA A 133 -9.87 6.64 -16.46
C ALA A 133 -10.24 7.82 -17.38
N THR A 134 -10.69 8.94 -16.81
CA THR A 134 -11.04 10.14 -17.59
C THR A 134 -9.83 10.69 -18.35
N THR A 135 -8.67 10.72 -17.72
CA THR A 135 -7.42 11.15 -18.35
C THR A 135 -7.10 10.28 -19.56
N TYR A 136 -7.10 8.96 -19.41
CA TYR A 136 -6.77 8.06 -20.51
C TYR A 136 -7.82 8.07 -21.63
N ALA A 137 -9.09 8.30 -21.30
CA ALA A 137 -10.12 8.52 -22.32
C ALA A 137 -9.79 9.75 -23.18
N VAL A 138 -9.37 10.86 -22.57
CA VAL A 138 -8.93 12.06 -23.31
C VAL A 138 -7.70 11.78 -24.17
N LEU A 139 -6.68 11.09 -23.63
CA LEU A 139 -5.48 10.72 -24.40
C LEU A 139 -5.82 9.88 -25.64
N ILE A 140 -6.77 8.94 -25.52
CA ILE A 140 -7.20 8.05 -26.61
C ILE A 140 -8.01 8.82 -27.66
N VAL A 141 -8.99 9.63 -27.24
CA VAL A 141 -9.90 10.35 -28.15
C VAL A 141 -9.13 11.38 -28.97
N TYR A 142 -8.28 12.17 -28.32
CA TYR A 142 -7.56 13.26 -28.96
C TYR A 142 -6.20 12.82 -29.53
N LYS A 143 -5.71 11.62 -29.18
CA LYS A 143 -4.40 11.10 -29.61
C LYS A 143 -3.25 12.06 -29.34
N GLN A 144 -3.31 12.73 -28.21
CA GLN A 144 -2.33 13.74 -27.78
C GLN A 144 -1.76 13.37 -26.41
N ASN A 145 -0.63 13.98 -26.06
CA ASN A 145 0.02 13.82 -24.75
C ASN A 145 0.38 12.36 -24.40
N SER A 146 1.07 11.68 -25.32
CA SER A 146 1.52 10.30 -25.12
C SER A 146 2.45 10.15 -23.92
N ILE A 147 3.25 11.17 -23.61
CA ILE A 147 4.19 11.13 -22.48
C ILE A 147 3.47 10.94 -21.14
N SER A 148 2.34 11.62 -20.90
CA SER A 148 1.57 11.46 -19.67
C SER A 148 0.97 10.07 -19.55
N GLY A 149 0.58 9.46 -20.69
CA GLY A 149 0.14 8.08 -20.74
C GLY A 149 1.28 7.10 -20.45
N VAL A 150 2.47 7.31 -21.01
CA VAL A 150 3.64 6.47 -20.72
C VAL A 150 4.02 6.56 -19.24
N ILE A 151 4.05 7.76 -18.67
CA ILE A 151 4.29 7.98 -17.23
C ILE A 151 3.29 7.20 -16.38
N GLY A 152 1.99 7.26 -16.71
CA GLY A 152 0.97 6.53 -15.95
C GLY A 152 1.15 5.01 -16.04
N LEU A 153 1.52 4.45 -17.20
CA LEU A 153 1.84 3.03 -17.34
C LEU A 153 3.03 2.62 -16.43
N LEU A 154 4.06 3.46 -16.34
CA LEU A 154 5.21 3.20 -15.49
C LEU A 154 4.86 3.22 -13.99
N PHE A 155 3.84 3.98 -13.58
CA PHE A 155 3.40 4.00 -12.18
C PHE A 155 2.88 2.64 -11.69
N GLU A 156 2.33 1.78 -12.55
CA GLU A 156 1.88 0.43 -12.14
C GLU A 156 3.05 -0.44 -11.64
N GLY A 157 4.28 -0.18 -12.09
CA GLY A 157 5.45 -0.92 -11.60
C GLY A 157 5.65 -0.75 -10.08
N SER A 158 5.28 0.40 -9.52
CA SER A 158 5.35 0.63 -8.08
C SER A 158 4.26 -0.10 -7.29
N VAL A 159 3.10 -0.36 -7.90
CA VAL A 159 1.96 -1.04 -7.27
C VAL A 159 2.34 -2.46 -6.88
N LEU A 160 3.12 -3.15 -7.71
CA LEU A 160 3.65 -4.48 -7.41
C LEU A 160 4.38 -4.55 -6.07
N ALA A 161 5.22 -3.56 -5.78
CA ALA A 161 5.97 -3.53 -4.53
C ALA A 161 5.09 -3.15 -3.32
N PHE A 162 4.04 -2.36 -3.53
CA PHE A 162 3.04 -2.07 -2.50
C PHE A 162 2.22 -3.30 -2.14
N ASP A 163 1.70 -4.00 -3.14
CA ASP A 163 0.84 -5.16 -2.93
C ASP A 163 1.61 -6.35 -2.37
N LEU A 164 2.86 -6.56 -2.78
CA LEU A 164 3.73 -7.58 -2.18
C LEU A 164 3.95 -7.33 -0.67
N ASN A 165 4.22 -6.07 -0.29
CA ASN A 165 4.41 -5.71 1.12
C ASN A 165 3.10 -5.85 1.92
N SER A 166 1.96 -5.52 1.31
CA SER A 166 0.63 -5.74 1.87
C SER A 166 0.35 -7.23 2.08
N LEU A 167 0.63 -8.05 1.07
CA LEU A 167 0.46 -9.50 1.11
C LEU A 167 1.28 -10.13 2.23
N LEU A 168 2.56 -9.78 2.34
CA LEU A 168 3.43 -10.32 3.39
C LEU A 168 2.95 -9.94 4.79
N ARG A 169 2.39 -8.73 4.96
CA ARG A 169 1.78 -8.30 6.22
C ARG A 169 0.56 -9.16 6.55
N VAL A 170 -0.30 -9.40 5.57
CA VAL A 170 -1.52 -10.22 5.72
C VAL A 170 -1.18 -11.69 5.99
N LEU A 171 -0.12 -12.22 5.38
CA LEU A 171 0.38 -13.58 5.64
C LEU A 171 1.09 -13.73 7.00
N GLY A 172 1.12 -12.70 7.84
CA GLY A 172 1.74 -12.75 9.15
C GLY A 172 3.24 -13.04 9.10
N VAL A 173 3.93 -12.61 8.05
CA VAL A 173 5.39 -12.67 7.99
C VAL A 173 5.95 -11.72 9.03
N SER A 174 7.02 -12.12 9.73
CA SER A 174 7.57 -11.36 10.84
C SER A 174 7.94 -9.94 10.40
N LYS A 175 7.42 -8.93 11.11
CA LYS A 175 7.66 -7.52 10.77
C LYS A 175 9.14 -7.12 10.84
N ASN A 176 9.91 -7.87 11.62
CA ASN A 176 11.36 -7.67 11.79
C ASN A 176 12.21 -8.56 10.87
N GLY A 177 11.58 -9.49 10.13
CA GLY A 177 12.27 -10.44 9.27
C GLY A 177 13.03 -9.78 8.12
N TRP A 178 14.07 -10.47 7.63
CA TRP A 178 14.87 -10.01 6.50
C TRP A 178 14.04 -9.75 5.24
N LEU A 179 13.18 -10.71 4.89
CA LEU A 179 12.31 -10.64 3.72
C LEU A 179 11.38 -9.42 3.74
N PHE A 180 10.78 -9.12 4.90
CA PHE A 180 9.86 -7.98 5.04
C PHE A 180 10.59 -6.64 4.94
N PHE A 181 11.83 -6.57 5.42
CA PHE A 181 12.69 -5.40 5.22
C PHE A 181 13.09 -5.22 3.75
N CYS A 182 13.62 -6.27 3.10
CA CYS A 182 14.00 -6.22 1.69
C CYS A 182 12.86 -5.74 0.80
N THR A 183 11.65 -6.28 1.00
CA THR A 183 10.47 -5.85 0.24
C THR A 183 10.05 -4.41 0.53
N SER A 184 10.32 -3.89 1.73
CA SER A 184 10.06 -2.47 2.03
C SER A 184 11.09 -1.52 1.47
N SER A 185 12.36 -1.91 1.48
CA SER A 185 13.43 -1.18 0.80
C SER A 185 13.18 -1.17 -0.71
N LEU A 186 12.83 -2.33 -1.29
CA LEU A 186 12.43 -2.44 -2.69
C LEU A 186 11.26 -1.50 -3.00
N ARG A 187 10.20 -1.52 -2.18
CA ARG A 187 9.06 -0.62 -2.36
C ARG A 187 9.50 0.84 -2.35
N PHE A 188 10.35 1.25 -1.43
CA PHE A 188 10.84 2.62 -1.36
C PHE A 188 11.64 3.01 -2.62
N ILE A 189 12.61 2.18 -3.02
CA ILE A 189 13.46 2.41 -4.20
C ILE A 189 12.60 2.51 -5.46
N VAL A 190 11.72 1.54 -5.69
CA VAL A 190 10.84 1.50 -6.87
C VAL A 190 9.86 2.68 -6.86
N THR A 191 9.36 3.09 -5.69
CA THR A 191 8.48 4.27 -5.58
C THR A 191 9.22 5.54 -5.98
N ILE A 192 10.43 5.77 -5.47
CA ILE A 192 11.22 6.96 -5.85
C ILE A 192 11.52 6.93 -7.34
N LEU A 193 12.00 5.80 -7.86
CA LEU A 193 12.38 5.69 -9.26
C LEU A 193 11.20 5.95 -10.19
N LEU A 194 10.07 5.27 -9.97
CA LEU A 194 8.93 5.29 -10.89
C LEU A 194 7.96 6.45 -10.64
N ARG A 195 7.87 7.00 -9.42
CA ARG A 195 6.90 8.08 -9.08
C ARG A 195 7.52 9.44 -8.80
N ALA A 196 8.84 9.54 -8.66
CA ALA A 196 9.52 10.83 -8.53
C ALA A 196 10.46 11.06 -9.71
N ILE A 197 11.51 10.24 -9.84
CA ILE A 197 12.60 10.48 -10.80
C ILE A 197 12.10 10.37 -12.24
N CYS A 198 11.47 9.24 -12.59
CA CYS A 198 10.98 8.98 -13.93
C CYS A 198 9.98 10.03 -14.45
N PRO A 199 8.87 10.37 -13.74
CA PRO A 199 7.93 11.36 -14.23
C PRO A 199 8.56 12.75 -14.37
N VAL A 200 9.41 13.16 -13.43
CA VAL A 200 10.10 14.46 -13.50
C VAL A 200 11.07 14.49 -14.69
N ALA A 201 11.89 13.44 -14.86
CA ALA A 201 12.83 13.37 -15.98
C ALA A 201 12.12 13.38 -17.33
N LEU A 202 11.06 12.58 -17.50
CA LEU A 202 10.28 12.53 -18.73
C LEU A 202 9.56 13.85 -19.03
N LEU A 203 9.03 14.52 -18.00
CA LEU A 203 8.44 15.86 -18.16
C LEU A 203 9.49 16.90 -18.52
N VAL A 204 10.64 16.93 -17.84
CA VAL A 204 11.72 17.88 -18.15
C VAL A 204 12.20 17.69 -19.59
N ILE A 205 12.51 16.46 -20.01
CA ILE A 205 12.92 16.16 -21.39
C ILE A 205 11.87 16.63 -22.39
N THR A 206 10.59 16.41 -22.10
CA THR A 206 9.49 16.83 -22.99
C THR A 206 9.39 18.35 -23.07
N LEU A 207 9.41 19.03 -21.92
CA LEU A 207 9.24 20.49 -21.83
C LEU A 207 10.46 21.26 -22.34
N SER A 208 11.65 20.66 -22.31
CA SER A 208 12.87 21.23 -22.91
C SER A 208 12.80 21.27 -24.44
N SER A 209 12.04 20.36 -25.06
CA SER A 209 12.02 20.19 -26.52
C SER A 209 10.68 20.59 -27.16
N HIS A 210 9.60 20.61 -26.38
CA HIS A 210 8.24 20.82 -26.88
C HIS A 210 7.40 21.66 -25.92
N SER A 211 6.63 22.60 -26.47
CA SER A 211 5.71 23.41 -25.67
C SER A 211 4.37 22.67 -25.43
N PRO A 212 3.90 22.55 -24.16
CA PRO A 212 2.60 21.95 -23.85
C PRO A 212 1.43 22.75 -24.44
N LEU A 213 1.63 24.06 -24.68
CA LEU A 213 0.63 24.94 -25.31
C LEU A 213 0.29 24.56 -26.76
N SER A 214 1.03 23.61 -27.33
CA SER A 214 0.74 23.03 -28.65
C SER A 214 -0.41 22.02 -28.63
N LEU A 215 -0.92 21.63 -27.45
CA LEU A 215 -2.06 20.74 -27.28
C LEU A 215 -3.40 21.45 -27.56
N GLU A 216 -4.43 20.67 -27.91
CA GLU A 216 -5.80 21.19 -27.93
C GLU A 216 -6.29 21.52 -26.52
N TYR A 217 -7.29 22.42 -26.40
CA TYR A 217 -7.77 22.94 -25.11
C TYR A 217 -8.13 21.85 -24.10
N VAL A 218 -8.82 20.78 -24.51
CA VAL A 218 -9.22 19.69 -23.62
C VAL A 218 -7.99 18.88 -23.14
N PRO A 219 -7.14 18.30 -24.03
CA PRO A 219 -5.88 17.68 -23.63
C PRO A 219 -4.95 18.58 -22.81
N LEU A 220 -4.91 19.89 -23.09
CA LEU A 220 -4.10 20.87 -22.37
C LEU A 220 -4.58 21.03 -20.91
N GLY A 221 -5.89 21.17 -20.71
CA GLY A 221 -6.47 21.22 -19.37
C GLY A 221 -6.16 19.95 -18.58
N PHE A 222 -6.32 18.78 -19.21
CA PHE A 222 -5.97 17.50 -18.60
C PHE A 222 -4.47 17.38 -18.32
N PHE A 223 -3.58 17.88 -19.18
CA PHE A 223 -2.14 17.86 -18.95
C PHE A 223 -1.77 18.52 -17.61
N PHE A 224 -2.24 19.75 -17.36
CA PHE A 224 -1.94 20.44 -16.11
C PHE A 224 -2.65 19.83 -14.90
N MET A 225 -3.92 19.45 -15.04
CA MET A 225 -4.67 18.79 -13.95
C MET A 225 -4.01 17.47 -13.53
N ASN A 226 -3.51 16.69 -14.49
CA ASN A 226 -2.78 15.46 -14.23
C ASN A 226 -1.48 15.72 -13.46
N ILE A 227 -0.71 16.73 -13.84
CA ILE A 227 0.52 17.08 -13.13
C ILE A 227 0.20 17.38 -11.66
N VAL A 228 -0.80 18.22 -11.39
CA VAL A 228 -1.17 18.58 -10.01
C VAL A 228 -1.67 17.35 -9.23
N PHE A 229 -2.66 16.65 -9.79
CA PHE A 229 -3.30 15.51 -9.12
C PHE A 229 -2.32 14.37 -8.85
N PHE A 230 -1.59 13.93 -9.88
CA PHE A 230 -0.65 12.82 -9.73
C PHE A 230 0.61 13.21 -8.95
N SER A 231 1.03 14.48 -8.93
CA SER A 231 2.10 14.92 -8.01
C SER A 231 1.69 14.80 -6.55
N MET A 232 0.44 15.15 -6.21
CA MET A 232 -0.08 14.98 -4.85
C MET A 232 -0.14 13.49 -4.45
N ILE A 233 -0.69 12.65 -5.32
CA ILE A 233 -0.76 11.20 -5.09
C ILE A 233 0.66 10.60 -4.99
N ASN A 234 1.57 10.96 -5.88
CA ASN A 234 2.94 10.45 -5.86
C ASN A 234 3.69 10.91 -4.60
N GLY A 235 3.55 12.17 -4.19
CA GLY A 235 4.08 12.67 -2.93
C GLY A 235 3.56 11.88 -1.72
N TRP A 236 2.27 11.56 -1.70
CA TRP A 236 1.67 10.70 -0.68
C TRP A 236 2.29 9.29 -0.66
N HIS A 237 2.44 8.64 -1.82
CA HIS A 237 3.07 7.33 -1.93
C HIS A 237 4.54 7.33 -1.47
N ILE A 238 5.29 8.36 -1.83
CA ILE A 238 6.69 8.53 -1.41
C ILE A 238 6.77 8.67 0.11
N LYS A 239 5.93 9.53 0.70
CA LYS A 239 5.85 9.73 2.15
C LYS A 239 5.54 8.41 2.87
N VAL A 240 4.51 7.69 2.45
CA VAL A 240 4.11 6.40 3.06
C VAL A 240 5.22 5.35 2.93
N SER A 241 5.89 5.30 1.78
CA SER A 241 7.03 4.39 1.57
C SER A 241 8.20 4.73 2.48
N PHE A 242 8.54 6.01 2.62
CA PHE A 242 9.62 6.50 3.48
C PHE A 242 9.35 6.23 4.95
N GLU A 243 8.19 6.68 5.48
CA GLU A 243 7.83 6.48 6.89
C GLU A 243 7.85 5.01 7.28
N SER A 244 7.36 4.15 6.39
CA SER A 244 7.36 2.71 6.65
C SER A 244 8.75 2.08 6.55
N LEU A 245 9.71 2.65 5.81
CA LEU A 245 11.10 2.20 5.83
C LEU A 245 11.81 2.70 7.09
N GLN A 246 11.62 3.99 7.43
CA GLN A 246 12.17 4.62 8.62
C GLN A 246 11.75 3.89 9.90
N LYS A 247 10.45 3.61 10.08
CA LYS A 247 9.94 2.84 11.23
C LYS A 247 10.66 1.49 11.38
N ARG A 248 11.02 0.85 10.27
CA ARG A 248 11.70 -0.46 10.28
C ARG A 248 13.19 -0.37 10.54
N LEU A 249 13.84 0.66 9.99
CA LEU A 249 15.24 0.94 10.29
C LEU A 249 15.39 1.22 11.80
N LEU A 250 14.47 2.00 12.38
CA LEU A 250 14.43 2.26 13.82
C LEU A 250 14.19 0.98 14.63
N ALA A 251 13.18 0.16 14.25
CA ALA A 251 12.90 -1.10 14.94
C ALA A 251 14.09 -2.07 14.92
N ARG A 252 14.81 -2.16 13.79
CA ARG A 252 16.04 -2.96 13.70
C ARG A 252 17.17 -2.41 14.53
N ARG A 253 17.35 -1.09 14.52
CA ARG A 253 18.39 -0.44 15.32
C ARG A 253 18.17 -0.68 16.81
N LEU A 254 16.93 -0.55 17.29
CA LEU A 254 16.56 -0.86 18.67
C LEU A 254 16.79 -2.35 19.00
N SER A 255 16.34 -3.26 18.14
CA SER A 255 16.58 -4.70 18.32
C SER A 255 18.07 -5.05 18.37
N TYR A 256 18.93 -4.32 17.65
CA TYR A 256 20.37 -4.51 17.71
C TYR A 256 20.97 -4.02 19.04
N TYR A 257 20.51 -2.87 19.55
CA TYR A 257 20.92 -2.34 20.86
C TYR A 257 20.46 -3.20 22.02
N ASP A 258 19.24 -3.76 21.97
CA ASP A 258 18.74 -4.67 22.99
C ASP A 258 19.51 -6.00 23.04
N TYR A 259 20.03 -6.47 21.90
CA TYR A 259 20.89 -7.66 21.81
C TYR A 259 22.35 -7.40 22.21
N SER A 260 22.83 -6.16 22.08
CA SER A 260 24.23 -5.79 22.36
C SER A 260 24.44 -5.20 23.75
N ARG A 261 23.39 -5.07 24.56
CA ARG A 261 23.55 -4.78 25.99
C ARG A 261 24.20 -6.00 26.66
N PRO A 262 25.41 -5.89 27.21
CA PRO A 262 25.98 -6.96 28.01
C PRO A 262 24.99 -7.24 29.13
N ARG A 263 24.59 -8.49 29.29
CA ARG A 263 23.92 -8.94 30.51
C ARG A 263 24.93 -8.64 31.62
N ALA A 264 24.73 -7.53 32.34
CA ALA A 264 25.64 -7.15 33.41
C ALA A 264 25.75 -8.35 34.35
N ASN A 265 26.96 -8.91 34.43
CA ASN A 265 27.30 -9.94 35.39
C ASN A 265 26.98 -9.38 36.78
N SER A 266 25.84 -9.78 37.34
CA SER A 266 25.61 -9.75 38.78
C SER A 266 26.35 -10.95 39.38
N GLU A 267 27.67 -10.93 39.31
CA GLU A 267 28.53 -11.78 40.12
C GLU A 267 29.25 -10.88 41.12
N SER A 268 28.59 -10.67 42.26
CA SER A 268 29.28 -10.36 43.50
C SER A 268 28.59 -11.07 44.66
N ASN A 269 29.32 -12.04 45.20
CA ASN A 269 29.31 -12.55 46.58
C ASN A 269 28.21 -13.54 47.03
N SER A 270 28.60 -14.82 46.97
CA SER A 270 28.76 -15.75 48.11
C SER A 270 27.65 -15.94 49.15
N ASN A 271 27.22 -17.22 49.23
CA ASN A 271 26.77 -17.99 50.42
C ASN A 271 25.32 -17.84 50.93
N SER A 272 24.48 -18.80 50.55
CA SER A 272 23.53 -19.60 51.38
C SER A 272 22.52 -20.26 50.43
N MET A 273 22.63 -21.57 50.19
CA MET A 273 21.88 -22.64 50.89
C MET A 273 20.39 -22.68 50.49
N GLU A 274 20.12 -23.62 49.58
CA GLU A 274 18.89 -24.40 49.30
C GLU A 274 17.48 -23.77 49.28
N LEU A 275 16.76 -24.27 48.26
CA LEU A 275 15.35 -24.66 48.21
C LEU A 275 14.31 -23.73 47.56
N ASN A 276 13.52 -24.40 46.72
CA ASN A 276 12.15 -24.13 46.26
C ASN A 276 11.92 -23.34 44.97
N ASN A 277 11.64 -24.12 43.92
CA ASN A 277 10.53 -23.94 42.98
C ASN A 277 9.68 -22.66 43.18
N ARG A 278 10.11 -21.57 42.55
CA ARG A 278 9.21 -20.54 42.04
C ARG A 278 9.63 -20.22 40.63
N THR A 279 8.81 -20.65 39.68
CA THR A 279 8.68 -20.11 38.34
C THR A 279 8.57 -18.59 38.43
N LEU A 280 9.73 -17.92 38.38
CA LEU A 280 9.81 -16.47 38.32
C LEU A 280 9.39 -16.06 36.92
N ASN A 281 8.09 -15.77 36.77
CA ASN A 281 7.54 -15.00 35.67
C ASN A 281 8.44 -13.78 35.46
N ARG A 282 9.20 -13.79 34.36
CA ARG A 282 9.81 -12.58 33.81
C ARG A 282 8.67 -11.59 33.61
N THR A 283 8.56 -10.61 34.49
CA THR A 283 7.82 -9.37 34.24
C THR A 283 8.45 -8.73 33.03
N ALA A 284 7.87 -8.99 31.86
CA ALA A 284 8.09 -8.21 30.66
C ALA A 284 7.76 -6.77 31.03
N LEU A 285 8.75 -5.88 30.96
CA LEU A 285 8.49 -4.45 30.89
C LEU A 285 7.40 -4.25 29.83
N PRO A 286 6.27 -3.61 30.16
CA PRO A 286 5.24 -3.35 29.17
C PRO A 286 5.82 -2.34 28.19
N VAL A 287 6.36 -2.85 27.08
CA VAL A 287 6.48 -2.04 25.87
C VAL A 287 5.03 -1.78 25.45
N ILE A 288 4.50 -0.64 25.89
CA ILE A 288 3.25 -0.10 25.38
C ILE A 288 3.54 0.26 23.93
N ILE A 289 3.37 -0.72 23.05
CA ILE A 289 3.23 -0.48 21.62
C ILE A 289 1.86 0.20 21.52
N PRO A 290 1.77 1.49 21.12
CA PRO A 290 0.47 2.09 20.91
C PRO A 290 -0.27 1.22 19.89
N THR A 291 -1.41 0.66 20.30
CA THR A 291 -2.34 0.04 19.37
C THR A 291 -2.63 1.08 18.30
N ASP A 292 -2.41 0.69 17.04
CA ASP A 292 -2.50 1.53 15.82
C ASP A 292 -3.89 2.20 15.59
N ALA A 293 -4.77 2.23 16.60
CA ALA A 293 -6.09 2.85 16.56
C ALA A 293 -6.08 4.38 16.81
N ASN A 294 -5.02 4.93 17.42
CA ASN A 294 -5.00 6.35 17.84
C ASN A 294 -4.12 7.29 17.01
N PHE A 295 -3.51 6.83 15.92
CA PHE A 295 -2.88 7.72 14.93
C PHE A 295 -3.84 8.04 13.78
N ARG A 296 -5.02 8.53 14.13
CA ARG A 296 -5.82 9.36 13.20
C ARG A 296 -5.12 10.72 13.13
N LEU A 297 -4.15 10.84 12.24
CA LEU A 297 -3.75 12.14 11.73
C LEU A 297 -5.01 12.76 11.09
N SER A 298 -5.50 13.79 11.74
CA SER A 298 -6.51 14.72 11.25
C SER A 298 -6.19 15.19 9.83
N SER A 299 -7.25 15.47 9.06
CA SER A 299 -7.18 16.07 7.72
C SER A 299 -6.30 17.31 7.72
N PRO A 300 -5.48 17.57 6.67
CA PRO A 300 -4.98 18.91 6.44
C PRO A 300 -6.18 19.83 6.22
N VAL A 301 -6.35 20.78 7.13
CA VAL A 301 -7.32 21.87 7.02
C VAL A 301 -6.66 22.94 6.17
N SER A 302 -7.16 23.18 4.96
CA SER A 302 -6.93 24.44 4.25
C SER A 302 -8.09 25.38 4.62
N ASN A 303 -7.80 26.38 5.44
CA ASN A 303 -8.75 27.40 5.89
C ASN A 303 -9.42 28.12 4.71
N VAL A 304 -10.75 28.04 4.60
CA VAL A 304 -11.63 29.21 4.36
C VAL A 304 -12.96 28.99 5.11
N ASN A 305 -13.12 29.80 6.15
CA ASN A 305 -14.32 30.20 6.87
C ASN A 305 -15.70 29.83 6.28
N MET A 306 -16.51 29.10 7.05
CA MET A 306 -17.91 29.47 7.29
C MET A 306 -18.28 29.08 8.73
N ASN A 307 -18.50 30.11 9.55
CA ASN A 307 -19.21 30.04 10.82
C ASN A 307 -20.61 29.43 10.64
N SER A 308 -21.02 28.57 11.55
CA SER A 308 -22.22 28.78 12.39
C SER A 308 -22.32 27.66 13.41
N ASP A 309 -22.01 28.03 14.65
CA ASP A 309 -22.72 27.64 15.87
C ASP A 309 -23.14 26.18 16.03
N GLU A 310 -22.27 25.40 16.69
CA GLU A 310 -22.73 24.65 17.86
C GLU A 310 -21.57 24.42 18.83
N VAL A 311 -21.87 24.73 20.08
CA VAL A 311 -20.95 25.17 21.13
C VAL A 311 -20.68 24.03 22.11
N SER A 312 -19.43 24.01 22.57
CA SER A 312 -18.94 23.56 23.88
C SER A 312 -19.17 22.13 24.35
N ASN A 313 -18.05 21.46 24.63
CA ASN A 313 -17.67 20.85 25.92
C ASN A 313 -16.46 19.94 25.58
N ILE A 314 -15.20 20.28 25.84
CA ILE A 314 -14.61 20.67 27.11
C ILE A 314 -13.24 21.29 26.80
N ALA A 315 -13.00 22.45 27.43
CA ALA A 315 -11.72 23.12 27.47
C ALA A 315 -10.71 22.35 28.36
N VAL A 316 -9.47 22.31 27.90
CA VAL A 316 -8.25 22.65 28.65
C VAL A 316 -8.05 21.99 30.02
N SER A 317 -7.04 21.11 30.13
CA SER A 317 -5.98 21.32 31.11
C SER A 317 -4.62 20.78 30.62
N ARG A 318 -3.66 21.70 30.49
CA ARG A 318 -2.22 21.42 30.57
C ARG A 318 -1.86 21.35 32.06
N TYR A 319 -0.78 20.62 32.36
CA TYR A 319 -0.13 20.45 33.69
C TYR A 319 -0.94 19.54 34.62
N GLU A 320 -0.45 18.37 35.05
CA GLU A 320 0.71 18.18 35.94
C GLU A 320 1.30 16.76 35.88
N ARG A 321 2.60 16.67 36.18
CA ARG A 321 3.33 15.42 36.42
C ARG A 321 2.82 14.77 37.72
N THR A 322 2.15 13.64 37.62
CA THR A 322 2.05 12.66 38.73
C THR A 322 2.21 11.26 38.16
N LEU A 323 3.15 10.53 38.74
CA LEU A 323 3.41 9.11 38.48
C LEU A 323 2.11 8.31 38.66
N PRO A 324 1.79 7.34 37.78
CA PRO A 324 0.63 6.49 38.00
C PRO A 324 0.86 5.63 39.25
N GLN A 325 -0.02 5.78 40.24
CA GLN A 325 -0.16 4.85 41.36
C GLN A 325 -0.46 3.45 40.81
N ILE A 326 0.38 2.50 41.20
CA ILE A 326 0.25 1.09 40.87
C ILE A 326 -0.72 0.48 41.90
N ASN A 327 -1.97 0.25 41.51
CA ASN A 327 -2.87 -0.58 42.29
C ASN A 327 -2.50 -2.05 42.07
N ILE A 328 -1.74 -2.61 43.00
CA ILE A 328 -1.46 -4.05 43.10
C ILE A 328 -2.68 -4.68 43.79
N ILE A 329 -3.44 -5.49 43.08
CA ILE A 329 -4.41 -6.40 43.71
C ILE A 329 -3.62 -7.62 44.17
N ILE A 330 -3.30 -7.66 45.46
CA ILE A 330 -2.76 -8.83 46.15
C ILE A 330 -3.96 -9.63 46.64
N ASN A 331 -4.21 -10.82 46.08
CA ASN A 331 -5.09 -11.80 46.72
C ASN A 331 -4.27 -12.56 47.76
N ASP A 332 -4.22 -12.01 48.96
CA ASP A 332 -3.80 -12.73 50.16
C ASP A 332 -5.03 -13.41 50.77
N THR A 333 -5.04 -14.74 50.78
CA THR A 333 -5.82 -15.51 51.77
C THR A 333 -4.93 -16.61 52.33
N PRO A 334 -4.68 -16.64 53.65
CA PRO A 334 -3.84 -17.63 54.29
C PRO A 334 -4.55 -18.97 54.47
N VAL A 335 -3.77 -20.04 54.44
CA VAL A 335 -4.17 -21.42 54.80
C VAL A 335 -4.20 -21.54 56.32
N SER A 336 -5.24 -22.21 56.86
CA SER A 336 -5.14 -22.94 58.13
C SER A 336 -5.83 -24.30 57.97
N GLU A 337 -5.13 -25.31 58.47
CA GLU A 337 -5.40 -26.75 58.45
C GLU A 337 -6.62 -27.16 59.30
N ASP A 338 -7.30 -28.25 58.90
CA ASP A 338 -7.64 -29.42 59.75
C ASP A 338 -8.84 -30.21 59.21
N GLU A 339 -8.51 -31.28 58.44
CA GLU A 339 -9.07 -32.65 58.47
C GLU A 339 -10.60 -32.98 58.31
N PRO A 340 -10.95 -34.25 57.99
CA PRO A 340 -11.91 -34.60 56.92
C PRO A 340 -13.24 -35.17 57.45
N ILE A 341 -14.25 -35.37 56.57
CA ILE A 341 -15.30 -36.41 56.74
C ILE A 341 -15.98 -36.72 55.39
N ASN A 342 -16.19 -38.03 55.16
CA ASN A 342 -16.94 -38.70 54.09
C ASN A 342 -18.48 -38.53 54.19
N GLN A 343 -19.17 -39.02 53.15
CA GLN A 343 -20.62 -39.35 53.02
C GLN A 343 -21.49 -38.18 52.52
N VAL A 344 -22.37 -38.31 51.52
CA VAL A 344 -23.18 -39.44 51.00
C VAL A 344 -23.20 -39.44 49.47
#